data_AF-A0A9X8YMZ4-F1
#
_entry.id   AF-A0A9X8YMZ4-F1
#
_cell.length_a   1.000
_cell.length_b   1.000
_cell.length_c   1.000
_cell.angle_alpha   90.00
_cell.angle_beta   90.00
_cell.angle_gamma   90.00
#
_symmetry.space_group_name_H-M   'P 1'
#
loop_
_entity.id
_entity.type
_entity.pdbx_description
1 polymer ?
#
loop_
_entity_poly.entity_id
_entity_poly.type
_entity_poly.pdbx_seq_one_letter_code
_entity_poly.pdbx_strand_id
1 'polypeptide(L)' 'NEEALERAFHRLAEGGKVLMPLDDYGFSARFGWLNDRFGLSWQLNVPAGDLP' A
#
# COMPACT_ATOMS: atom_id res chain seq x y z
N ASN A 1 7.46 8.08 4.08
CA ASN A 1 6.61 9.20 3.65
C ASN A 1 5.69 8.70 2.53
N GLU A 2 4.62 9.43 2.23
CA GLU A 2 3.56 8.99 1.31
C GLU A 2 4.06 8.71 -0.11
N GLU A 3 4.89 9.60 -0.67
CA GLU A 3 5.42 9.38 -2.03
C GLU A 3 6.28 8.11 -2.17
N ALA A 4 7.06 7.74 -1.15
CA ALA A 4 7.85 6.51 -1.21
C ALA A 4 6.96 5.27 -1.19
N LEU A 5 5.84 5.33 -0.46
CA LEU A 5 4.83 4.29 -0.41
C LEU A 5 4.15 4.13 -1.78
N GLU A 6 3.72 5.23 -2.40
CA GLU A 6 3.12 5.22 -3.74
C GLU A 6 4.06 4.60 -4.78
N ARG A 7 5.34 5.04 -4.81
CA ARG A 7 6.33 4.48 -5.74
C ARG A 7 6.56 2.98 -5.51
N ALA A 8 6.62 2.54 -4.25
CA ALA A 8 6.78 1.12 -3.92
C ALA A 8 5.55 0.31 -4.35
N PHE A 9 4.35 0.81 -4.06
CA PHE A 9 3.10 0.16 -4.41
C PHE A 9 2.95 0.02 -5.93
N HIS A 10 3.21 1.08 -6.70
CA HIS A 10 3.15 1.01 -8.16
C HIS A 10 4.13 -0.03 -8.72
N ARG A 11 5.37 -0.07 -8.22
CA ARG A 11 6.36 -1.08 -8.65
C ARG A 11 5.97 -2.51 -8.30
N LEU A 12 5.37 -2.73 -7.14
CA LEU A 12 4.92 -4.07 -6.75
C LEU A 12 3.63 -4.48 -7.48
N ALA A 13 2.80 -3.50 -7.87
CA ALA A 13 1.61 -3.72 -8.69
C ALA A 13 1.93 -4.06 -10.14
N GLU A 14 3.09 -3.66 -10.67
CA GLU A 14 3.54 -4.01 -12.01
C GLU A 14 3.65 -5.54 -12.19
N GLY A 15 2.74 -6.10 -12.99
CA GLY A 15 2.63 -7.56 -13.20
C GLY A 15 2.06 -8.32 -11.99
N GLY A 16 1.61 -7.61 -10.96
CA GLY A 16 0.91 -8.15 -9.81
C GLY A 16 -0.61 -8.00 -9.91
N LYS A 17 -1.29 -8.24 -8.79
CA LYS A 17 -2.72 -8.07 -8.62
C LYS A 17 -2.99 -7.19 -7.40
N VAL A 18 -3.55 -6.01 -7.65
CA VAL A 18 -4.07 -5.15 -6.58
C VAL A 18 -5.30 -5.81 -5.96
N LEU A 19 -5.28 -5.97 -4.63
CA LEU A 19 -6.39 -6.52 -3.84
C LEU A 19 -7.18 -5.38 -3.18
N MET A 20 -6.45 -4.40 -2.62
CA MET A 20 -6.97 -3.13 -2.15
C MET A 20 -6.06 -2.00 -2.67
N PRO A 21 -6.58 -1.04 -3.45
CA PRO A 21 -5.79 0.07 -3.94
C PRO A 21 -5.27 0.93 -2.77
N LEU A 22 -4.21 1.70 -3.04
CA LEU A 22 -3.75 2.72 -2.10
C LEU A 22 -4.86 3.75 -1.88
N ASP A 23 -5.32 3.84 -0.64
CA ASP A 23 -6.30 4.85 -0.23
C ASP A 23 -6.23 5.15 1.28
N ASP A 24 -6.95 6.18 1.70
CA ASP A 24 -7.29 6.42 3.11
C ASP A 24 -8.56 5.62 3.45
N TYR A 25 -8.39 4.59 4.28
CA TYR A 25 -9.48 3.73 4.73
C TYR A 25 -9.96 4.09 6.16
N GLY A 26 -9.57 5.25 6.69
CA GLY A 26 -9.96 5.75 8.02
C GLY A 26 -9.19 5.16 9.20
N PHE A 27 -8.52 4.01 9.02
CA PHE A 27 -7.60 3.42 10.02
C PHE A 27 -6.12 3.75 9.77
N SER A 28 -5.81 4.37 8.64
CA SER A 28 -4.46 4.70 8.18
C SER A 28 -4.51 5.91 7.26
N ALA A 29 -3.52 6.80 7.31
CA ALA A 29 -3.42 7.89 6.34
C ALA A 29 -3.29 7.37 4.91
N ARG A 30 -2.54 6.26 4.71
CA ARG A 30 -2.53 5.51 3.46
C ARG A 30 -2.32 4.03 3.69
N PHE A 31 -3.17 3.21 3.09
CA PHE A 31 -3.00 1.77 3.09
C PHE A 31 -3.26 1.19 1.71
N GLY A 32 -2.54 0.14 1.35
CA GLY A 32 -2.75 -0.62 0.13
C GLY A 32 -2.33 -2.08 0.31
N TRP A 33 -2.99 -2.97 -0.45
CA TRP A 33 -2.73 -4.40 -0.41
C TRP A 33 -2.70 -4.98 -1.83
N LEU A 34 -1.65 -5.71 -2.16
CA LEU A 34 -1.52 -6.37 -3.46
C LEU A 34 -0.72 -7.67 -3.35
N ASN A 35 -0.85 -8.51 -4.38
CA ASN A 35 0.09 -9.59 -4.63
C ASN A 35 1.03 -9.19 -5.77
N ASP A 36 2.34 -9.34 -5.61
CA ASP A 36 3.29 -8.98 -6.66
C ASP A 36 3.34 -10.04 -7.78
N ARG A 37 4.16 -9.78 -8.81
CA ARG A 37 4.35 -10.70 -9.95
C ARG A 37 4.92 -12.08 -9.59
N PHE A 38 5.49 -12.23 -8.41
CA PHE A 38 6.03 -13.49 -7.89
C PHE A 38 5.03 -14.23 -7.01
N GLY A 39 3.86 -13.64 -6.76
CA GLY A 39 2.81 -14.20 -5.91
C GLY A 39 2.97 -13.87 -4.42
N LEU A 40 3.88 -12.97 -4.04
CA LEU A 40 4.02 -12.54 -2.64
C LEU A 40 2.97 -11.50 -2.29
N SER A 41 2.40 -11.60 -1.09
CA SER A 41 1.37 -10.67 -0.61
C SER A 41 1.99 -9.54 0.22
N TRP A 42 1.66 -8.30 -0.13
CA TRP A 42 2.25 -7.08 0.44
C TRP A 42 1.18 -6.13 0.96
N GLN A 43 1.23 -5.81 2.24
CA GLN A 43 0.46 -4.73 2.84
C GLN A 43 1.38 -3.55 3.12
N LEU A 44 1.06 -2.40 2.53
CA LEU A 44 1.82 -1.16 2.65
C LEU A 44 0.96 -0.16 3.44
N ASN A 45 1.52 0.40 4.51
CA ASN A 45 0.81 1.27 5.43
C ASN A 45 1.65 2.50 5.79
N VAL A 46 1.06 3.69 5.67
CA VAL A 46 1.45 4.90 6.39
C VAL A 46 0.43 5.10 7.50
N PRO A 47 0.82 4.90 8.77
CA PRO A 47 -0.05 5.16 9.90
C PRO A 47 -0.61 6.58 9.81
N ALA A 48 -1.88 6.76 10.14
CA ALA A 48 -2.31 8.07 10.60
C ALA A 48 -1.44 8.37 11.84
N GLY A 49 -0.62 9.42 11.78
CA GLY A 49 0.34 9.73 12.84
C GLY A 49 -0.32 9.68 14.21
N ASP A 50 0.45 9.35 15.25
CA ASP A 50 -0.02 9.04 16.61
C ASP A 50 -1.34 9.74 16.95
N LEU A 51 -2.45 8.97 16.93
CA LEU A 51 -3.64 9.37 17.64
C LEU A 51 -3.21 9.64 19.09
N PRO A 52 -3.58 10.80 19.66
CA PRO A 52 -3.09 11.22 20.97
C PRO A 52 -3.33 10.18 22.07
#